data_AF-A0A6L4ZDG8-F1
#
_entry.id   AF-A0A6L4ZDG8-F1
#
_cell.length_a   1.000
_cell.length_b   1.000
_cell.length_c   1.000
_cell.angle_alpha   90.00
_cell.angle_beta   90.00
_cell.angle_gamma   90.00
#
_symmetry.space_group_name_H-M   'P 1'
#
loop_
_entity.id
_entity.type
_entity.pdbx_description
1 polymer ?
#
loop_
_entity_poly.entity_id
_entity_poly.type
_entity_poly.pdbx_seq_one_letter_code
_entity_poly.pdbx_strand_id
1 'polypeptide(L)'
;MIDWIKIVIYNPVLVQQVWNHRELIFKSEEKRRFNDEIKDKRVRTFNGLTFTLFNERLEITGSLHKLFNNGIHNANDFSFMSCIRVILKLESIFDVSIR
;
A
#
# COMPACT_ATOMS: atom_id res chain seq x y z
N MET A 1 4.55 -18.49 -7.73
CA MET A 1 4.16 -17.67 -6.57
C MET A 1 3.99 -16.24 -7.03
N ILE A 2 2.82 -15.65 -6.83
CA ILE A 2 2.60 -14.22 -7.14
C ILE A 2 3.17 -13.42 -5.97
N ASP A 3 4.18 -12.59 -6.23
CA ASP A 3 4.74 -11.68 -5.23
C ASP A 3 5.11 -10.35 -5.90
N TRP A 4 5.40 -9.31 -5.13
CA TRP A 4 5.78 -7.97 -5.63
C TRP A 4 4.67 -7.22 -6.38
N ILE A 5 3.41 -7.47 -6.01
CA ILE A 5 2.29 -6.67 -6.52
C ILE A 5 2.43 -5.23 -6.03
N LYS A 6 2.28 -4.30 -6.98
CA LYS A 6 2.16 -2.87 -6.72
C LYS A 6 0.73 -2.44 -6.99
N ILE A 7 0.10 -1.84 -5.98
CA ILE A 7 -1.23 -1.22 -6.10
C ILE A 7 -1.01 0.30 -6.23
N VAL A 8 -1.68 0.92 -7.20
CA VAL A 8 -1.58 2.36 -7.44
C VAL A 8 -2.98 2.95 -7.42
N ILE A 9 -3.19 3.98 -6.58
CA ILE A 9 -4.47 4.66 -6.41
C ILE A 9 -4.29 6.12 -6.83
N TYR A 10 -5.10 6.56 -7.79
CA TYR A 10 -5.13 7.95 -8.29
C TYR A 10 -6.35 8.74 -7.82
N ASN A 11 -7.41 8.06 -7.36
CA ASN A 11 -8.60 8.74 -6.88
C ASN A 11 -8.26 9.51 -5.58
N PRO A 12 -8.40 10.85 -5.56
CA PRO A 12 -7.95 11.67 -4.44
C PRO A 12 -8.72 11.39 -3.14
N VAL A 13 -10.00 11.03 -3.24
CA VAL A 13 -10.84 10.68 -2.07
C VAL A 13 -10.32 9.38 -1.45
N LEU A 14 -10.12 8.33 -2.27
CA LEU A 14 -9.57 7.06 -1.80
C LEU A 14 -8.15 7.23 -1.24
N VAL A 15 -7.30 8.03 -1.89
CA VAL A 15 -5.96 8.34 -1.40
C VAL A 15 -6.02 8.93 -0.01
N GLN A 16 -6.87 9.93 0.24
CA GLN A 16 -6.99 10.55 1.56
C GLN A 16 -7.56 9.59 2.61
N GLN A 17 -8.57 8.78 2.26
CA GLN A 17 -9.14 7.79 3.17
C GLN A 17 -8.09 6.77 3.63
N VAL A 18 -7.38 6.14 2.69
CA VAL A 18 -6.33 5.18 3.02
C VAL A 18 -5.19 5.87 3.78
N TRP A 19 -4.73 7.03 3.32
CA TRP A 19 -3.57 7.70 3.90
C TRP A 19 -3.81 8.16 5.34
N ASN A 20 -5.01 8.64 5.66
CA ASN A 20 -5.34 9.15 7.00
C ASN A 20 -5.73 8.05 7.98
N HIS A 21 -5.71 6.78 7.57
CA HIS A 21 -6.11 5.67 8.41
C HIS A 21 -5.16 5.47 9.60
N ARG A 22 -5.71 5.24 10.79
CA ARG A 22 -4.98 5.16 12.08
C ARG A 22 -3.95 4.03 12.15
N GLU A 23 -4.16 2.97 11.38
CA GLU A 23 -3.27 1.79 11.36
C GLU A 23 -1.97 2.04 10.59
N LEU A 24 -1.89 3.12 9.79
CA LEU A 24 -0.68 3.46 9.06
C LEU A 24 0.36 4.12 9.98
N ILE A 25 1.51 3.48 10.12
CA ILE A 25 2.61 3.96 10.97
C ILE A 25 3.54 4.84 10.13
N PHE A 26 3.89 6.02 10.63
CA PHE A 26 4.87 6.91 10.00
C PHE A 26 6.23 6.22 9.83
N LYS A 27 6.84 6.37 8.65
CA LYS A 27 8.18 5.86 8.37
C LYS A 27 9.15 6.95 7.95
N SER A 28 8.80 7.78 6.97
CA SER A 28 9.66 8.88 6.52
C SER A 28 8.89 9.93 5.71
N GLU A 29 9.52 11.09 5.55
CA GLU A 29 9.07 12.16 4.67
C GLU A 29 10.27 12.79 3.98
N GLU A 30 10.17 12.94 2.66
CA GLU A 30 11.24 13.44 1.78
C GLU A 30 10.65 14.51 0.87
N LYS A 31 11.35 15.62 0.72
CA LYS A 31 11.04 16.65 -0.29
C LYS A 31 12.20 16.75 -1.25
N ARG A 32 11.93 16.61 -2.54
CA ARG A 32 12.96 16.69 -3.59
C ARG A 32 12.56 17.70 -4.65
N ARG A 33 13.46 18.64 -4.96
CA ARG A 33 13.32 19.49 -6.14
C ARG A 33 13.72 18.70 -7.38
N PHE A 34 12.86 18.68 -8.40
CA PHE A 34 13.13 18.04 -9.69
C PHE A 34 12.49 18.88 -10.81
N ASN A 35 13.28 19.34 -11.78
CA ASN A 35 12.83 20.22 -12.87
C ASN A 35 11.97 21.41 -12.38
N ASP A 36 12.47 22.15 -11.40
CA ASP A 36 11.77 23.28 -10.77
C ASP A 36 10.45 22.98 -10.05
N GLU A 37 10.04 21.71 -9.97
CA GLU A 37 8.92 21.26 -9.16
C GLU A 37 9.40 20.69 -7.81
N ILE A 38 8.61 20.91 -6.76
CA ILE A 38 8.79 20.22 -5.47
C ILE A 38 7.98 18.93 -5.50
N LYS A 39 8.68 17.79 -5.41
CA LYS A 39 8.08 16.47 -5.26
C LYS A 39 8.13 16.07 -3.80
N ASP A 40 6.95 16.00 -3.18
CA ASP A 40 6.78 15.50 -1.84
C ASP A 40 6.57 13.99 -1.90
N LYS A 41 7.28 13.28 -1.03
CA LYS A 41 7.18 11.83 -0.88
C LYS A 41 7.07 11.52 0.60
N ARG A 42 5.90 11.03 1.01
CA ARG A 42 5.65 10.59 2.38
C ARG A 42 5.49 9.08 2.41
N VAL A 43 6.08 8.44 3.41
CA VAL A 43 6.09 6.99 3.54
C VAL A 43 5.49 6.59 4.88
N ARG A 44 4.52 5.68 4.82
CA ARG A 44 3.93 4.98 5.96
C ARG A 44 4.01 3.47 5.74
N THR A 45 3.83 2.69 6.81
CA THR A 45 3.85 1.22 6.73
C THR A 45 2.72 0.61 7.52
N PHE A 46 2.28 -0.57 7.06
CA PHE A 46 1.31 -1.40 7.77
C PHE A 46 1.57 -2.88 7.43
N ASN A 47 1.79 -3.72 8.45
CA ASN A 47 1.98 -5.18 8.31
C ASN A 47 2.92 -5.60 7.16
N GLY A 48 4.07 -4.95 7.06
CA GLY A 48 5.09 -5.25 6.04
C GLY A 48 4.81 -4.67 4.65
N LEU A 49 3.68 -3.98 4.45
CA LEU A 49 3.42 -3.15 3.28
C LEU A 49 3.94 -1.73 3.50
N THR A 50 4.41 -1.12 2.41
CA THR A 50 4.88 0.26 2.34
C THR A 50 3.91 1.08 1.50
N PHE A 51 3.39 2.14 2.12
CA PHE A 51 2.48 3.13 1.54
C PHE A 51 3.30 4.37 1.22
N THR A 52 3.43 4.70 -0.06
CA THR A 52 4.17 5.88 -0.52
C THR A 52 3.20 6.85 -1.15
N LEU A 53 2.99 7.98 -0.49
CA LEU A 53 2.18 9.08 -0.99
C LEU A 53 3.06 10.04 -1.79
N PHE A 54 2.70 10.20 -3.05
CA PHE A 54 3.20 11.24 -3.96
C PHE A 54 2.14 12.33 -4.12
N ASN A 55 2.49 13.43 -4.79
CA ASN A 55 1.59 14.57 -4.98
C ASN A 55 0.18 14.18 -5.50
N GLU A 56 0.07 13.17 -6.38
CA GLU A 56 -1.19 12.82 -7.06
C GLU A 56 -1.61 11.35 -6.90
N ARG A 57 -0.83 10.53 -6.20
CA ARG A 57 -1.10 9.10 -6.10
C ARG A 57 -0.56 8.48 -4.83
N LEU A 58 -1.20 7.39 -4.43
CA LEU A 58 -0.73 6.50 -3.40
C LEU A 58 -0.26 5.19 -4.02
N GLU A 59 0.96 4.77 -3.69
CA GLU A 59 1.49 3.47 -4.07
C GLU A 59 1.60 2.57 -2.84
N ILE A 60 1.06 1.35 -2.96
CA ILE A 60 1.19 0.30 -1.94
C ILE A 60 2.08 -0.79 -2.53
N THR A 61 3.21 -1.03 -1.87
CA THR A 61 4.19 -2.03 -2.29
C THR A 61 4.57 -2.93 -1.12
N GLY A 62 5.04 -4.14 -1.42
CA GLY A 62 5.44 -5.12 -0.42
C GLY A 62 4.94 -6.50 -0.81
N SER A 63 5.21 -7.48 0.06
CA SER A 63 4.77 -8.84 -0.18
C SER A 63 3.36 -9.05 0.36
N LEU A 64 2.38 -9.10 -0.55
CA LEU A 64 1.00 -9.49 -0.20
C LEU A 64 0.96 -10.91 0.35
N HIS A 65 1.89 -11.77 -0.08
CA HIS A 65 2.03 -13.12 0.43
C HIS A 65 2.44 -13.15 1.91
N LYS A 66 3.39 -12.30 2.32
CA LYS A 66 3.69 -12.12 3.75
C LYS A 66 2.49 -11.61 4.52
N LEU A 67 1.74 -10.65 3.99
CA LEU A 67 0.54 -10.14 4.65
C LEU A 67 -0.52 -11.24 4.83
N PHE A 68 -0.69 -12.11 3.83
CA PHE A 68 -1.58 -13.26 3.90
C PHE A 68 -1.17 -14.26 4.98
N ASN A 69 0.14 -14.47 5.14
CA ASN A 69 0.71 -15.42 6.12
C ASN A 69 1.08 -14.77 7.47
N ASN A 70 0.49 -13.62 7.81
CA ASN A 70 0.77 -12.91 9.06
C ASN A 70 2.29 -12.68 9.32
N GLY A 71 3.04 -12.42 8.26
CA GLY A 71 4.49 -12.15 8.30
C GLY A 71 5.38 -13.36 7.99
N ILE A 72 4.84 -14.58 7.88
CA ILE A 72 5.63 -15.78 7.56
C ILE A 72 5.88 -15.85 6.05
N HIS A 73 7.15 -15.84 5.68
CA HIS A 73 7.56 -16.03 4.29
C HIS A 73 7.27 -17.46 3.81
N ASN A 74 6.73 -17.59 2.59
CA ASN A 74 6.70 -18.83 1.83
C ASN A 74 6.06 -20.04 2.55
N ALA A 75 5.12 -19.80 3.48
CA ALA A 75 4.45 -20.86 4.23
C ALA A 75 3.49 -21.72 3.36
N ASN A 76 3.10 -21.21 2.19
CA ASN A 76 2.15 -21.84 1.26
C ASN A 76 2.27 -21.28 -0.16
N ASP A 77 1.60 -21.91 -1.11
CA ASP A 77 1.44 -21.37 -2.46
C ASP A 77 0.49 -20.17 -2.48
N PHE A 78 1.02 -19.00 -2.84
CA PHE A 78 0.21 -17.80 -3.03
C PHE A 78 -0.43 -17.80 -4.42
N SER A 79 -1.72 -18.13 -4.44
CA SER A 79 -2.55 -18.16 -5.65
C SER A 79 -3.14 -16.79 -6.00
N PHE A 80 -3.69 -16.67 -7.21
CA PHE A 80 -4.48 -15.51 -7.61
C PHE A 80 -5.69 -15.26 -6.67
N MET A 81 -6.37 -16.33 -6.23
CA MET A 81 -7.46 -16.21 -5.26
C MET A 81 -6.98 -15.70 -3.90
N SER A 82 -5.77 -16.08 -3.47
CA SER A 82 -5.14 -15.54 -2.25
C SER A 82 -4.88 -14.04 -2.39
N CYS A 83 -4.43 -13.59 -3.58
CA CYS A 83 -4.28 -12.17 -3.88
C CYS A 83 -5.59 -11.39 -3.75
N ILE A 84 -6.68 -11.86 -4.38
CA ILE A 84 -8.00 -11.23 -4.27
C ILE A 84 -8.43 -11.12 -2.80
N ARG A 85 -8.25 -12.18 -2.01
CA ARG A 85 -8.57 -12.14 -0.57
C ARG A 85 -7.78 -11.11 0.20
N VAL A 86 -6.49 -10.91 -0.14
CA VAL A 86 -5.68 -9.87 0.48
C VAL A 86 -6.18 -8.48 0.09
N ILE A 87 -6.55 -8.26 -1.17
CA ILE A 87 -7.12 -6.98 -1.62
C ILE A 87 -8.43 -6.70 -0.87
N LEU A 88 -9.35 -7.66 -0.79
CA LEU A 88 -10.60 -7.52 -0.03
C LEU A 88 -10.36 -7.27 1.47
N LYS A 89 -9.32 -7.88 2.05
CA LYS A 89 -8.91 -7.61 3.43
C LYS A 89 -8.40 -6.17 3.60
N LEU A 90 -7.63 -5.66 2.64
CA LEU A 90 -7.18 -4.27 2.64
C LEU A 90 -8.38 -3.31 2.49
N GLU A 91 -9.31 -3.58 1.58
CA GLU A 91 -10.58 -2.83 1.45
C GLU A 91 -11.31 -2.72 2.79
N SER A 92 -11.47 -3.85 3.49
CA SER A 92 -12.13 -3.89 4.79
C SER A 92 -11.35 -3.15 5.89
N ILE A 93 -10.02 -3.22 5.90
CA ILE A 93 -9.19 -2.56 6.92
C ILE A 93 -9.22 -1.04 6.75
N PHE A 94 -9.17 -0.56 5.51
CA PHE A 94 -9.09 0.86 5.21
C PHE A 94 -10.46 1.50 4.96
N ASP A 95 -11.54 0.73 5.07
CA ASP A 95 -12.92 1.16 4.81
C ASP A 95 -13.07 1.82 3.43
N VAL A 96 -12.50 1.15 2.41
CA VAL A 96 -12.48 1.62 1.02
C VAL A 96 -12.91 0.52 0.07
N SER A 97 -13.49 0.91 -1.08
CA SER A 97 -13.66 0.02 -2.22
C SER A 97 -12.65 0.41 -3.30
N ILE A 98 -11.82 -0.54 -3.73
CA ILE A 98 -10.76 -0.39 -4.74
C ILE A 98 -11.30 -0.83 -6.14
N ARG A 99 -12.63 -0.89 -6.31
CA ARG A 99 -13.29 -1.29 -7.56
C ARG A 99 -13.34 -0.18 -8.61
#